data_AF-A0A2V9BQ50-F1
#
_entry.id   AF-A0A2V9BQ50-F1
#
_cell.length_a   1.000
_cell.length_b   1.000
_cell.length_c   1.000
_cell.angle_alpha   90.00
_cell.angle_beta   90.00
_cell.angle_gamma   90.00
#
_symmetry.space_group_name_H-M   'P 1'
#
loop_
_entity.id
_entity.type
_entity.pdbx_description
1 polymer ?
#
loop_
_entity_poly.entity_id
_entity_poly.type
_entity_poly.pdbx_seq_one_letter_code
_entity_poly.pdbx_strand_id
1 'polypeptide(L)'
;EDADSPARELARAIEEIDGRNAIRMIFRQDRYGRGGDHFPFYKAGLPAVRFTEPLEDYNHQHQTPRTENGVAYGDFEKYLNFTFMGNVARDNAEVLRQLSMAPAPPTNARLKGAVTPDAKVSWAAEDDPERAGFEVLWRETTDPRWHVYDFVTEPGEAVLKGVSTDNHFFAVRSVGKNGARSIAVPTEMERRAPPGPTRSSQ
;
A
#
# COMPACT_ATOMS: atom_id res chain seq x y z
N GLU A 1 -10.17 -1.43 -10.78
CA GLU A 1 -9.25 -0.70 -9.89
C GLU A 1 -8.87 -1.65 -8.78
N ASP A 2 -7.59 -1.82 -8.55
CA ASP A 2 -7.09 -2.88 -7.67
C ASP A 2 -6.80 -2.27 -6.29
N ALA A 3 -7.80 -2.42 -5.41
CA ALA A 3 -7.80 -1.87 -4.05
C ALA A 3 -6.59 -2.35 -3.22
N ASP A 4 -5.92 -3.41 -3.67
CA ASP A 4 -4.80 -4.06 -2.99
C ASP A 4 -3.60 -4.27 -3.94
N SER A 5 -3.50 -3.45 -4.99
CA SER A 5 -2.31 -3.45 -5.87
C SER A 5 -1.02 -3.13 -5.12
N PRO A 6 0.16 -3.55 -5.63
CA PRO A 6 1.45 -3.22 -5.02
C PRO A 6 1.68 -1.71 -4.80
N ALA A 7 1.20 -0.87 -5.73
CA ALA A 7 1.25 0.59 -5.58
C ALA A 7 0.35 1.10 -4.43
N ARG A 8 -0.80 0.47 -4.20
CA ARG A 8 -1.70 0.84 -3.10
C ARG A 8 -1.13 0.41 -1.75
N GLU A 9 -0.52 -0.76 -1.66
CA GLU A 9 0.19 -1.19 -0.45
C GLU A 9 1.37 -0.29 -0.13
N LEU A 10 2.16 0.11 -1.14
CA LEU A 10 3.22 1.10 -0.97
C LEU A 10 2.65 2.44 -0.45
N ALA A 11 1.55 2.93 -1.03
CA ALA A 11 0.92 4.18 -0.56
C ALA A 11 0.42 4.10 0.89
N ARG A 12 -0.12 2.94 1.32
CA ARG A 12 -0.52 2.69 2.72
C ARG A 12 0.68 2.70 3.66
N ALA A 13 1.76 1.99 3.29
CA ALA A 13 2.98 1.94 4.08
C ALA A 13 3.58 3.34 4.26
N ILE A 14 3.63 4.15 3.20
CA ILE A 14 4.10 5.54 3.27
C ILE A 14 3.26 6.37 4.24
N GLU A 15 1.93 6.34 4.13
CA GLU A 15 1.07 7.11 5.04
C GLU A 15 1.17 6.62 6.50
N GLU A 16 1.39 5.32 6.71
CA GLU A 16 1.59 4.76 8.06
C GLU A 16 2.93 5.18 8.68
N ILE A 17 3.99 5.22 7.89
CA ILE A 17 5.35 5.58 8.32
C ILE A 17 5.43 7.08 8.64
N ASP A 18 4.99 7.93 7.73
CA ASP A 18 5.15 9.39 7.85
C ASP A 18 3.97 10.07 8.56
N GLY A 19 2.85 9.34 8.68
CA GLY A 19 1.64 9.78 9.36
C GLY A 19 0.72 10.66 8.51
N ARG A 20 -0.57 10.63 8.88
CA ARG A 20 -1.66 11.32 8.16
C ARG A 20 -1.59 12.84 8.16
N ASN A 21 -0.75 13.42 9.02
CA ASN A 21 -0.52 14.86 9.07
C ASN A 21 0.49 15.32 8.01
N ALA A 22 1.40 14.43 7.59
CA ALA A 22 2.38 14.69 6.55
C ALA A 22 1.86 14.27 5.17
N ILE A 23 1.32 13.06 5.09
CA ILE A 23 0.87 12.45 3.83
C ILE A 23 -0.65 12.30 3.82
N ARG A 24 -1.27 12.76 2.73
CA ARG A 24 -2.67 12.48 2.43
C ARG A 24 -2.75 11.52 1.25
N MET A 25 -3.20 10.30 1.50
CA MET A 25 -3.43 9.35 0.41
C MET A 25 -4.61 9.76 -0.47
N ILE A 26 -4.42 9.73 -1.80
CA ILE A 26 -5.46 9.99 -2.79
C ILE A 26 -5.88 8.67 -3.46
N PHE A 27 -7.18 8.41 -3.51
CA PHE A 27 -7.79 7.21 -4.10
C PHE A 27 -8.04 7.38 -5.59
N ARG A 28 -6.99 7.80 -6.30
CA ARG A 28 -6.96 7.93 -7.76
C ARG A 28 -5.57 7.56 -8.24
N GLN A 29 -5.48 7.11 -9.49
CA GLN A 29 -4.19 6.80 -10.09
C GLN A 29 -3.33 8.05 -10.32
N ASP A 30 -3.98 9.12 -10.75
CA ASP A 30 -3.39 10.44 -10.96
C ASP A 30 -4.51 11.52 -10.91
N ARG A 31 -4.11 12.79 -10.90
CA ARG A 31 -4.97 13.95 -11.09
C ARG A 31 -5.38 14.05 -12.57
N TYR A 32 -6.54 14.67 -12.82
CA TYR A 32 -7.08 14.77 -14.17
C TYR A 32 -6.14 15.48 -15.14
N GLY A 33 -5.96 14.89 -16.32
CA GLY A 33 -5.08 15.44 -17.35
C GLY A 33 -3.59 15.40 -17.00
N ARG A 34 -3.21 14.69 -15.92
CA ARG A 34 -1.82 14.55 -15.49
C ARG A 34 -1.30 13.14 -15.73
N GLY A 35 0.02 13.06 -15.80
CA GLY A 35 0.80 11.84 -15.78
C GLY A 35 2.06 12.05 -14.94
N GLY A 36 2.77 10.99 -14.68
CA GLY A 36 4.08 11.03 -14.04
C GLY A 36 4.80 9.72 -14.28
N ASP A 37 6.09 9.71 -13.96
CA ASP A 37 6.95 8.54 -14.18
C ASP A 37 6.52 7.33 -13.34
N HIS A 38 5.67 7.48 -12.33
CA HIS A 38 5.09 6.37 -11.58
C HIS A 38 4.14 5.51 -12.42
N PHE A 39 3.50 6.09 -13.44
CA PHE A 39 2.40 5.46 -14.15
C PHE A 39 2.82 4.22 -14.98
N PRO A 40 3.93 4.23 -15.75
CA PRO A 40 4.43 3.04 -16.43
C PRO A 40 4.76 1.88 -15.48
N PHE A 41 5.34 2.15 -14.30
CA PHE A 41 5.63 1.13 -13.29
C PHE A 41 4.35 0.51 -12.72
N TYR A 42 3.37 1.36 -12.37
CA TYR A 42 2.06 0.90 -11.94
C TYR A 42 1.39 0.01 -13.01
N LYS A 43 1.44 0.41 -14.29
CA LYS A 43 0.90 -0.38 -15.40
C LYS A 43 1.60 -1.73 -15.56
N ALA A 44 2.88 -1.83 -15.20
CA ALA A 44 3.65 -3.06 -15.18
C ALA A 44 3.41 -3.92 -13.92
N GLY A 45 2.51 -3.50 -13.01
CA GLY A 45 2.26 -4.19 -11.74
C GLY A 45 3.34 -3.97 -10.69
N LEU A 46 4.23 -3.00 -10.89
CA LEU A 46 5.29 -2.65 -9.95
C LEU A 46 4.79 -1.60 -8.94
N PRO A 47 5.27 -1.65 -7.68
CA PRO A 47 4.92 -0.66 -6.68
C PRO A 47 5.53 0.69 -7.06
N ALA A 48 4.68 1.68 -7.35
CA ALA A 48 5.11 3.04 -7.66
C ALA A 48 4.05 4.06 -7.22
N VAL A 49 4.51 5.11 -6.56
CA VAL A 49 3.69 6.24 -6.11
C VAL A 49 4.33 7.56 -6.54
N ARG A 50 3.57 8.65 -6.43
CA ARG A 50 4.05 10.00 -6.69
C ARG A 50 3.64 10.92 -5.55
N PHE A 51 4.61 11.60 -4.94
CA PHE A 51 4.33 12.75 -4.08
C PHE A 51 3.95 13.95 -4.94
N THR A 52 2.90 14.68 -4.56
CA THR A 52 2.42 15.82 -5.34
C THR A 52 1.82 16.85 -4.40
N GLU A 53 2.05 18.12 -4.69
CA GLU A 53 1.43 19.19 -3.93
C GLU A 53 -0.11 19.11 -4.02
N PRO A 54 -0.81 19.38 -2.91
CA PRO A 54 -2.26 19.24 -2.88
C PRO A 54 -2.99 20.31 -3.70
N LEU A 55 -2.36 21.47 -3.90
CA LEU A 55 -2.93 22.62 -4.59
C LEU A 55 -1.85 23.31 -5.41
N GLU A 56 -1.91 23.15 -6.74
CA GLU A 56 -0.99 23.82 -7.67
C GLU A 56 -1.39 25.28 -7.89
N ASP A 57 -0.38 26.14 -8.09
CA ASP A 57 -0.56 27.45 -8.70
C ASP A 57 -0.18 27.40 -10.19
N TYR A 58 -1.19 27.44 -11.07
CA TYR A 58 -1.01 27.36 -12.52
C TYR A 58 -0.28 28.57 -13.12
N ASN A 59 -0.13 29.67 -12.37
CA ASN A 59 0.70 30.79 -12.81
C ASN A 59 2.20 30.45 -12.75
N HIS A 60 2.56 29.39 -12.03
CA HIS A 60 3.95 28.98 -11.78
C HIS A 60 4.27 27.60 -12.35
N GLN A 61 3.46 27.11 -13.30
CA GLN A 61 3.64 25.78 -13.89
C GLN A 61 3.50 25.81 -15.40
N HIS A 62 4.50 25.29 -16.13
CA HIS A 62 4.53 25.27 -17.60
C HIS A 62 4.26 26.64 -18.26
N GLN A 63 4.65 27.73 -17.60
CA GLN A 63 4.42 29.08 -18.10
C GLN A 63 5.64 29.63 -18.84
N THR A 64 5.40 30.35 -19.93
CA THR A 64 6.40 31.27 -20.50
C THR A 64 6.52 32.49 -19.59
N PRO A 65 7.73 32.83 -19.10
CA PRO A 65 7.98 33.99 -18.25
C PRO A 65 7.42 35.30 -18.83
N ARG A 66 6.49 35.93 -18.11
CA ARG A 66 5.90 37.22 -18.49
C ARG A 66 5.25 37.91 -17.29
N THR A 67 4.95 39.20 -17.44
CA THR A 67 4.00 39.89 -16.57
C THR A 67 2.81 40.33 -17.40
N GLU A 68 1.61 39.97 -16.95
CA GLU A 68 0.37 40.26 -17.65
C GLU A 68 -0.68 40.70 -16.62
N ASN A 69 -1.26 41.88 -16.81
CA ASN A 69 -2.25 42.47 -15.88
C ASN A 69 -1.78 42.50 -14.40
N GLY A 70 -0.47 42.68 -14.19
CA GLY A 70 0.13 42.71 -12.84
C GLY A 70 0.43 41.33 -12.24
N VAL A 71 0.11 40.24 -12.93
CA VAL A 71 0.42 38.86 -12.50
C VAL A 71 1.73 38.41 -13.17
N ALA A 72 2.67 37.92 -12.35
CA ALA A 72 3.94 37.38 -12.82
C ALA A 72 3.81 35.87 -13.07
N TYR A 73 3.87 35.48 -14.33
CA TYR A 73 3.85 34.09 -14.76
C TYR A 73 5.28 33.56 -14.93
N GLY A 74 5.50 32.30 -14.57
CA GLY A 74 6.78 31.61 -14.75
C GLY A 74 7.08 30.66 -13.61
N ASP A 75 7.83 29.60 -13.92
CA ASP A 75 8.37 28.66 -12.93
C ASP A 75 9.72 29.22 -12.44
N PHE A 76 9.72 29.80 -11.25
CA PHE A 76 10.88 30.47 -10.67
C PHE A 76 11.18 29.96 -9.28
N GLU A 77 12.47 29.93 -8.93
CA GLU A 77 12.96 29.50 -7.61
C GLU A 77 12.27 30.24 -6.45
N LYS A 78 11.95 31.53 -6.61
CA LYS A 78 11.25 32.33 -5.58
C LYS A 78 9.86 31.81 -5.20
N TYR A 79 9.26 30.93 -6.00
CA TYR A 79 7.97 30.31 -5.73
C TYR A 79 8.11 28.93 -5.06
N LEU A 80 9.34 28.41 -4.95
CA LEU A 80 9.59 27.14 -4.28
C LEU A 80 9.49 27.30 -2.75
N ASN A 81 8.81 26.36 -2.12
CA ASN A 81 8.82 26.20 -0.68
C ASN A 81 9.85 25.13 -0.29
N PHE A 82 11.06 25.57 0.05
CA PHE A 82 12.16 24.67 0.42
C PHE A 82 11.88 23.83 1.66
N THR A 83 11.10 24.33 2.61
CA THR A 83 10.68 23.55 3.78
C THR A 83 9.76 22.40 3.38
N PHE A 84 8.79 22.67 2.50
CA PHE A 84 7.92 21.64 1.95
C PHE A 84 8.71 20.59 1.17
N MET A 85 9.61 21.02 0.28
CA MET A 85 10.47 20.10 -0.48
C MET A 85 11.37 19.26 0.43
N GLY A 86 11.93 19.87 1.48
CA GLY A 86 12.73 19.16 2.50
C GLY A 86 11.93 18.11 3.24
N ASN A 87 10.66 18.39 3.58
CA ASN A 87 9.77 17.41 4.20
C ASN A 87 9.47 16.25 3.25
N VAL A 88 9.16 16.51 1.98
CA VAL A 88 8.93 15.44 0.98
C VAL A 88 10.18 14.56 0.81
N ALA A 89 11.37 15.16 0.79
CA ALA A 89 12.63 14.42 0.71
C ALA A 89 12.87 13.54 1.94
N ARG A 90 12.57 14.07 3.14
CA ARG A 90 12.66 13.34 4.41
C ARG A 90 11.70 12.15 4.44
N ASP A 91 10.43 12.38 4.11
CA ASP A 91 9.39 11.34 4.12
C ASP A 91 9.76 10.21 3.16
N ASN A 92 10.22 10.54 1.94
CA ASN A 92 10.75 9.54 1.01
C ASN A 92 11.95 8.75 1.56
N ALA A 93 12.88 9.41 2.25
CA ALA A 93 14.05 8.75 2.84
C ALA A 93 13.69 7.85 4.04
N GLU A 94 12.73 8.27 4.87
CA GLU A 94 12.28 7.50 6.03
C GLU A 94 11.56 6.21 5.61
N VAL A 95 10.73 6.28 4.56
CA VAL A 95 10.09 5.08 3.98
C VAL A 95 11.14 4.09 3.50
N LEU A 96 12.16 4.56 2.76
CA LEU A 96 13.26 3.70 2.31
C LEU A 96 13.99 3.06 3.50
N ARG A 97 14.29 3.84 4.54
CA ARG A 97 14.96 3.36 5.75
C ARG A 97 14.14 2.28 6.47
N GLN A 98 12.84 2.48 6.63
CA GLN A 98 11.94 1.52 7.27
C GLN A 98 11.88 0.21 6.47
N LEU A 99 11.66 0.30 5.16
CA LEU A 99 11.55 -0.87 4.30
C LEU A 99 12.88 -1.64 4.17
N SER A 100 14.02 -0.95 4.16
CA SER A 100 15.33 -1.60 4.09
C SER A 100 15.72 -2.31 5.39
N MET A 101 15.15 -1.88 6.52
CA MET A 101 15.42 -2.43 7.84
C MET A 101 14.38 -3.48 8.27
N ALA A 102 13.34 -3.70 7.47
CA ALA A 102 12.30 -4.68 7.73
C ALA A 102 12.74 -6.09 7.28
N PRO A 103 12.26 -7.15 7.95
CA PRO A 103 12.36 -8.51 7.42
C PRO A 103 11.67 -8.62 6.05
N ALA A 104 12.04 -9.66 5.30
CA ALA A 104 11.36 -9.95 4.04
C ALA A 104 9.83 -10.12 4.25
N PRO A 105 8.99 -9.60 3.32
CA PRO A 105 7.56 -9.84 3.38
C PRO A 105 7.23 -11.35 3.38
N PRO A 106 6.16 -11.78 4.06
CA PRO A 106 5.69 -13.16 3.97
C PRO A 106 5.27 -13.49 2.54
N THR A 107 5.27 -14.77 2.20
CA THR A 107 4.87 -15.26 0.87
C THR A 107 3.60 -16.10 0.97
N ASN A 108 2.94 -16.33 -0.17
CA ASN A 108 1.78 -17.21 -0.26
C ASN A 108 0.67 -16.88 0.76
N ALA A 109 0.39 -15.59 0.98
CA ALA A 109 -0.75 -15.18 1.80
C ALA A 109 -2.05 -15.63 1.11
N ARG A 110 -2.86 -16.42 1.82
CA ARG A 110 -4.12 -16.99 1.32
C ARG A 110 -5.24 -16.77 2.32
N LEU A 111 -6.43 -16.53 1.77
CA LEU A 111 -7.68 -16.49 2.53
C LEU A 111 -8.47 -17.78 2.27
N LYS A 112 -8.77 -18.48 3.35
CA LYS A 112 -9.70 -19.61 3.42
C LYS A 112 -10.88 -19.25 4.33
N GLY A 113 -11.88 -20.13 4.35
CA GLY A 113 -13.08 -19.92 5.18
C GLY A 113 -14.25 -19.28 4.43
N ALA A 114 -14.22 -19.27 3.09
CA ALA A 114 -15.37 -18.89 2.28
C ALA A 114 -16.61 -19.71 2.70
N VAL A 115 -17.73 -19.02 2.92
CA VAL A 115 -19.00 -19.61 3.37
C VAL A 115 -18.90 -20.26 4.76
N THR A 116 -18.02 -19.74 5.62
CA THR A 116 -17.93 -20.09 7.05
C THR A 116 -17.94 -18.82 7.90
N PRO A 117 -18.31 -18.89 9.19
CA PRO A 117 -18.36 -17.70 10.06
C PRO A 117 -16.98 -17.13 10.44
N ASP A 118 -15.90 -17.86 10.15
CA ASP A 118 -14.54 -17.51 10.56
C ASP A 118 -13.64 -17.32 9.34
N ALA A 119 -12.88 -16.23 9.31
CA ALA A 119 -11.82 -16.05 8.33
C ALA A 119 -10.57 -16.84 8.75
N LYS A 120 -9.90 -17.47 7.78
CA LYS A 120 -8.64 -18.18 8.00
C LYS A 120 -7.58 -17.64 7.07
N VAL A 121 -6.54 -17.04 7.65
CA VAL A 121 -5.43 -16.42 6.92
C VAL A 121 -4.22 -17.32 7.07
N SER A 122 -3.63 -17.76 5.97
CA SER A 122 -2.40 -18.58 5.99
C SER A 122 -1.29 -17.94 5.16
N TRP A 123 -0.04 -18.06 5.59
CA TRP A 123 1.13 -17.54 4.88
C TRP A 123 2.36 -18.40 5.16
N ALA A 124 3.40 -18.22 4.33
CA ALA A 124 4.71 -18.81 4.51
C ALA A 124 5.77 -17.72 4.70
N ALA A 125 6.91 -18.08 5.27
CA ALA A 125 8.08 -17.21 5.36
C ALA A 125 9.34 -18.07 5.49
N GLU A 126 10.42 -17.61 4.87
CA GLU A 126 11.76 -18.17 5.10
C GLU A 126 12.28 -17.76 6.49
N ASP A 127 13.13 -18.56 7.10
CA ASP A 127 13.75 -18.25 8.40
C ASP A 127 14.52 -16.92 8.34
N ASP A 128 14.25 -16.06 9.31
CA ASP A 128 14.92 -14.76 9.44
C ASP A 128 15.21 -14.52 10.93
N PRO A 129 16.49 -14.52 11.35
CA PRO A 129 16.84 -14.33 12.76
C PRO A 129 16.51 -12.93 13.28
N GLU A 130 16.29 -11.94 12.41
CA GLU A 130 15.94 -10.57 12.79
C GLU A 130 14.43 -10.33 12.82
N ARG A 131 13.62 -11.32 12.43
CA ARG A 131 12.16 -11.25 12.52
C ARG A 131 11.69 -11.54 13.95
N ALA A 132 10.80 -10.70 14.46
CA ALA A 132 10.10 -10.90 15.73
C ALA A 132 8.79 -11.69 15.56
N GLY A 133 8.17 -11.58 14.38
CA GLY A 133 6.93 -12.29 14.06
C GLY A 133 6.20 -11.65 12.88
N PHE A 134 4.88 -11.81 12.89
CA PHE A 134 3.97 -11.37 11.84
C PHE A 134 2.78 -10.64 12.45
N GLU A 135 2.41 -9.51 11.86
CA GLU A 135 1.12 -8.88 12.11
C GLU A 135 0.10 -9.42 11.09
N VAL A 136 -0.98 -10.00 11.60
CA VAL A 136 -2.17 -10.35 10.81
C VAL A 136 -3.02 -9.09 10.74
N LEU A 137 -3.28 -8.63 9.52
CA LEU A 137 -3.95 -7.38 9.25
C LEU A 137 -5.36 -7.64 8.71
N TRP A 138 -6.26 -6.73 9.03
CA TRP A 138 -7.61 -6.70 8.50
C TRP A 138 -8.07 -5.26 8.27
N ARG A 139 -9.04 -5.09 7.37
CA ARG A 139 -9.74 -3.82 7.17
C ARG A 139 -11.14 -4.09 6.66
N GLU A 140 -12.10 -3.26 7.06
CA GLU A 140 -13.43 -3.23 6.45
C GLU A 140 -13.31 -2.98 4.94
N THR A 141 -14.24 -3.51 4.14
CA THR A 141 -14.24 -3.31 2.68
C THR A 141 -14.34 -1.82 2.27
N THR A 142 -14.79 -0.97 3.19
CA THR A 142 -14.90 0.48 3.03
C THR A 142 -13.74 1.27 3.66
N ASP A 143 -12.90 0.62 4.47
CA ASP A 143 -11.75 1.28 5.09
C ASP A 143 -10.52 1.16 4.19
N PRO A 144 -9.87 2.28 3.84
CA PRO A 144 -8.63 2.25 3.09
C PRO A 144 -7.41 1.71 3.83
N ARG A 145 -7.46 1.53 5.17
CA ARG A 145 -6.28 1.29 6.00
C ARG A 145 -6.33 -0.04 6.71
N TRP A 146 -5.15 -0.65 6.83
CA TRP A 146 -4.95 -1.85 7.63
C TRP A 146 -5.00 -1.53 9.12
N HIS A 147 -5.60 -2.44 9.87
CA HIS A 147 -5.52 -2.51 11.33
C HIS A 147 -4.84 -3.83 11.71
N VAL A 148 -4.10 -3.83 12.80
CA VAL A 148 -3.53 -5.07 13.36
C VAL A 148 -4.65 -5.82 14.06
N TYR A 149 -4.94 -7.02 13.59
CA TYR A 149 -5.88 -7.94 14.24
C TYR A 149 -5.17 -8.77 15.31
N ASP A 150 -4.02 -9.35 14.95
CA ASP A 150 -3.25 -10.24 15.84
C ASP A 150 -1.75 -10.21 15.50
N PHE A 151 -0.93 -10.69 16.44
CA PHE A 151 0.50 -10.86 16.28
C PHE A 151 0.91 -12.29 16.62
N VAL A 152 1.62 -12.94 15.69
CA VAL A 152 2.10 -14.32 15.88
C VAL A 152 3.60 -14.42 15.59
N THR A 153 4.31 -15.30 16.29
CA THR A 153 5.77 -15.40 16.17
C THR A 153 6.22 -16.30 15.02
N GLU A 154 5.42 -17.32 14.68
CA GLU A 154 5.72 -18.31 13.65
C GLU A 154 4.86 -18.13 12.41
N PRO A 155 5.35 -18.49 11.20
CA PRO A 155 4.51 -18.57 10.02
C PRO A 155 3.50 -19.71 10.15
N GLY A 156 2.39 -19.63 9.43
CA GLY A 156 1.37 -20.67 9.46
C GLY A 156 -0.02 -20.15 9.13
N GLU A 157 -0.98 -20.45 10.00
CA GLU A 157 -2.39 -20.07 9.86
C GLU A 157 -2.90 -19.37 11.12
N ALA A 158 -3.66 -18.30 10.92
CA ALA A 158 -4.42 -17.61 11.96
C ALA A 158 -5.93 -17.73 11.67
N VAL A 159 -6.72 -17.97 12.73
CA VAL A 159 -8.19 -18.10 12.64
C VAL A 159 -8.85 -16.92 13.34
N LEU A 160 -9.61 -16.13 12.58
CA LEU A 160 -10.31 -14.96 13.05
C LEU A 160 -11.78 -15.33 13.32
N LYS A 161 -12.07 -15.72 14.56
CA LYS A 161 -13.38 -16.24 14.96
C LYS A 161 -14.47 -15.18 14.85
N GLY A 162 -15.57 -15.51 14.17
CA GLY A 162 -16.71 -14.60 13.97
C GLY A 162 -16.42 -13.44 13.02
N VAL A 163 -15.30 -13.46 12.30
CA VAL A 163 -14.96 -12.44 11.32
C VAL A 163 -15.33 -12.94 9.92
N SER A 164 -16.35 -12.29 9.34
CA SER A 164 -16.81 -12.62 7.98
C SER A 164 -15.77 -12.23 6.93
N THR A 165 -15.46 -13.17 6.03
CA THR A 165 -14.61 -12.93 4.86
C THR A 165 -15.20 -11.95 3.85
N ASP A 166 -16.52 -11.72 3.89
CA ASP A 166 -17.22 -10.85 2.95
C ASP A 166 -17.16 -9.37 3.37
N ASN A 167 -16.96 -9.12 4.66
CA ASN A 167 -16.96 -7.76 5.22
C ASN A 167 -15.55 -7.16 5.29
N HIS A 168 -14.50 -7.99 5.21
CA HIS A 168 -13.13 -7.57 5.45
C HIS A 168 -12.18 -8.04 4.35
N PHE A 169 -11.16 -7.23 4.09
CA PHE A 169 -9.93 -7.67 3.47
C PHE A 169 -8.92 -8.08 4.53
N PHE A 170 -7.97 -8.92 4.16
CA PHE A 170 -6.92 -9.43 5.05
C PHE A 170 -5.55 -9.31 4.39
N ALA A 171 -4.52 -9.13 5.21
CA ALA A 171 -3.13 -9.14 4.78
C ALA A 171 -2.23 -9.66 5.91
N VAL A 172 -0.98 -9.95 5.60
CA VAL A 172 0.04 -10.28 6.60
C VAL A 172 1.30 -9.48 6.29
N ARG A 173 2.00 -9.02 7.32
CA ARG A 173 3.34 -8.42 7.18
C ARG A 173 4.30 -8.93 8.23
N SER A 174 5.58 -8.97 7.89
CA SER A 174 6.64 -9.31 8.83
C SER A 174 6.97 -8.11 9.71
N VAL A 175 7.34 -8.37 10.96
CA VAL A 175 7.83 -7.37 11.91
C VAL A 175 9.21 -7.78 12.40
N GLY A 176 10.18 -6.87 12.28
CA GLY A 176 11.54 -7.05 12.78
C GLY A 176 11.65 -6.85 14.29
N LYS A 177 12.69 -7.40 14.92
CA LYS A 177 13.04 -7.12 16.32
C LYS A 177 13.32 -5.64 16.59
N ASN A 178 13.67 -4.89 15.54
CA ASN A 178 13.83 -3.44 15.53
C ASN A 178 12.51 -2.65 15.37
N GLY A 179 11.37 -3.34 15.22
CA GLY A 179 10.05 -2.74 15.01
C GLY A 179 9.75 -2.32 13.56
N ALA A 180 10.69 -2.48 12.63
CA ALA A 180 10.47 -2.20 11.21
C ALA A 180 9.54 -3.26 10.60
N ARG A 181 8.69 -2.82 9.67
CA ARG A 181 7.62 -3.64 9.11
C ARG A 181 7.76 -3.76 7.61
N SER A 182 7.57 -4.97 7.09
CA SER A 182 7.55 -5.20 5.65
C SER A 182 6.31 -4.53 5.03
N ILE A 183 6.32 -4.38 3.70
CA ILE A 183 5.07 -4.14 2.97
C ILE A 183 4.07 -5.25 3.32
N ALA A 184 2.81 -4.87 3.51
CA ALA A 184 1.72 -5.82 3.73
C ALA A 184 1.48 -6.65 2.47
N VAL A 185 1.19 -7.93 2.67
CA VAL A 185 0.90 -8.87 1.60
C VAL A 185 -0.58 -9.24 1.70
N PRO A 186 -1.44 -8.63 0.87
CA PRO A 186 -2.86 -8.95 0.82
C PRO A 186 -3.08 -10.41 0.50
N THR A 187 -4.07 -11.02 1.16
CA THR A 187 -4.40 -12.42 0.92
C THR A 187 -5.09 -12.58 -0.42
N GLU A 188 -4.68 -13.60 -1.17
CA GLU A 188 -5.44 -14.03 -2.34
C GLU A 188 -6.49 -15.07 -1.91
N MET A 189 -7.73 -14.94 -2.41
CA MET A 189 -8.73 -15.99 -2.24
C MET A 189 -8.29 -17.26 -2.95
N GLU A 190 -8.35 -18.39 -2.25
CA GLU A 190 -8.13 -19.69 -2.88
C GLU A 190 -9.23 -19.94 -3.92
N ARG A 191 -8.87 -19.88 -5.21
CA ARG A 191 -9.80 -20.13 -6.30
C ARG A 191 -10.14 -21.62 -6.34
N ARG A 192 -11.36 -21.98 -5.94
CA ARG A 192 -11.87 -23.32 -6.18
C ARG A 192 -12.14 -23.48 -7.68
N ALA A 193 -11.47 -24.44 -8.32
CA ALA A 193 -11.80 -24.78 -9.70
C ALA A 193 -13.29 -25.16 -9.78
N PRO A 194 -14.05 -24.67 -10.79
CA PRO A 194 -15.41 -25.12 -10.98
C PRO A 194 -15.42 -26.65 -11.15
N PRO A 195 -16.41 -27.36 -10.58
CA PRO A 195 -16.49 -28.80 -10.75
C PRO A 195 -16.52 -29.14 -12.24
N GLY A 196 -15.62 -30.02 -12.67
CA GLY A 196 -15.60 -30.52 -14.04
C GLY A 196 -16.86 -31.33 -14.36
N PRO A 197 -17.21 -31.49 -15.65
CA PRO A 197 -18.36 -32.30 -16.03
C PRO A 197 -18.19 -33.73 -15.53
N THR A 198 -19.19 -34.24 -14.81
CA THR A 198 -19.25 -35.63 -14.39
C THR A 198 -19.29 -36.50 -15.63
N ARG A 199 -18.27 -37.34 -15.86
CA ARG A 199 -18.35 -38.38 -16.88
C ARG A 199 -19.44 -39.36 -16.46
N SER A 200 -20.57 -39.35 -17.14
CA SER A 200 -21.54 -40.44 -17.05
C SER A 200 -20.87 -41.71 -17.55
N SER A 201 -20.73 -42.71 -16.68
CA SER A 201 -20.35 -44.06 -17.11
C SER A 201 -21.43 -44.59 -18.04
N GLN A 202 -21.10 -44.78 -19.33
CA GLN A 202 -21.84 -45.65 -20.23
C GLN A 202 -21.30 -47.07 -20.12
#